data_AF-A0A2W2ALE1-F1
#
_entry.id   AF-A0A2W2ALE1-F1
#
_cell.length_a   1.000
_cell.length_b   1.000
_cell.length_c   1.000
_cell.angle_alpha   90.00
_cell.angle_beta   90.00
_cell.angle_gamma   90.00
#
_symmetry.space_group_name_H-M   'P 1'
#
loop_
_entity.id
_entity.type
_entity.pdbx_description
1 polymer ?
#
loop_
_entity_poly.entity_id
_entity_poly.type
_entity_poly.pdbx_seq_one_letter_code
_entity_poly.pdbx_strand_id
1 'polypeptide(L)'
;MIYEFKGFIPVVHPSAFVHPQAAVTGNVIIGKDVYIGPGAALRGDWGGIVIEDGCNVQENCTIHMFPGVTVLLKESAHIGHGAIIHGGVIGRNVMVGMNAVVMDEVEIGDECIIGALSFINAGSKIPPRSLVVGNPGKIIKEVSDEMIAWKTKGTKLYQMLPKDCYETLRAVEPLREMPADRPAQESLYDTWNKIKNEG
;
A
#
# COMPACT_ATOMS: atom_id res chain seq x y z
N MET A 1 10.25 -3.21 12.53
CA MET A 1 11.74 -3.31 12.58
C MET A 1 12.33 -2.50 11.44
N ILE A 2 13.26 -1.60 11.75
CA ILE A 2 13.91 -0.71 10.78
C ILE A 2 15.42 -0.99 10.84
N TYR A 3 16.05 -1.19 9.68
CA TYR A 3 17.45 -1.61 9.59
C TYR A 3 18.24 -0.68 8.68
N GLU A 4 19.39 -0.24 9.17
CA GLU A 4 20.44 0.33 8.33
C GLU A 4 21.07 -0.77 7.46
N PHE A 5 21.38 -0.44 6.21
CA PHE A 5 22.18 -1.31 5.34
C PHE A 5 23.19 -0.49 4.53
N LYS A 6 24.48 -0.82 4.67
CA LYS A 6 25.59 -0.16 3.96
C LYS A 6 25.57 1.39 4.04
N GLY A 7 25.23 1.96 5.20
CA GLY A 7 25.15 3.41 5.40
C GLY A 7 23.81 4.04 4.99
N PHE A 8 22.88 3.27 4.43
CA PHE A 8 21.52 3.75 4.14
C PHE A 8 20.60 3.45 5.32
N ILE A 9 20.09 4.51 5.93
CA ILE A 9 19.08 4.47 6.98
C ILE A 9 17.75 4.88 6.34
N PRO A 10 16.66 4.11 6.52
CA PRO A 10 15.34 4.50 6.02
C PRO A 10 14.92 5.89 6.51
N VAL A 11 14.37 6.70 5.61
CA VAL A 11 13.84 8.03 5.91
C VAL A 11 12.32 7.93 5.95
N VAL A 12 11.73 8.15 7.13
CA VAL A 12 10.29 8.01 7.35
C VAL A 12 9.72 9.32 7.84
N HIS A 13 8.71 9.84 7.15
CA HIS A 13 8.02 11.06 7.59
C HIS A 13 7.35 10.82 8.97
N PRO A 14 7.36 11.80 9.90
CA PRO A 14 6.79 11.62 11.23
C PRO A 14 5.30 11.28 11.29
N SER A 15 4.54 11.59 10.25
CA SER A 15 3.11 11.24 10.16
C SER A 15 2.83 9.88 9.54
N ALA A 16 3.82 9.25 8.90
CA ALA A 16 3.69 7.89 8.41
C ALA A 16 3.75 6.90 9.55
N PHE A 17 3.01 5.80 9.43
CA PHE A 17 3.01 4.72 10.41
C PHE A 17 3.64 3.47 9.81
N VAL A 18 4.72 2.99 10.44
CA VAL A 18 5.33 1.70 10.13
C VAL A 18 5.03 0.73 11.26
N HIS A 19 4.22 -0.30 10.98
CA HIS A 19 3.85 -1.27 12.01
C HIS A 19 5.11 -1.94 12.61
N PRO A 20 5.17 -2.18 13.94
CA PRO A 20 6.36 -2.78 14.58
C PRO A 20 6.82 -4.11 13.97
N GLN A 21 5.87 -4.89 13.44
CA GLN A 21 6.12 -6.18 12.77
C GLN A 21 6.44 -6.07 11.27
N ALA A 22 6.47 -4.88 10.68
CA ALA A 22 7.00 -4.69 9.33
C ALA A 22 8.54 -4.70 9.35
N ALA A 23 9.18 -5.06 8.24
CA ALA A 23 10.63 -4.97 8.07
C ALA A 23 10.97 -3.94 6.99
N VAL A 24 11.68 -2.87 7.35
CA VAL A 24 12.13 -1.82 6.41
C VAL A 24 13.65 -1.73 6.48
N THR A 25 14.33 -1.95 5.35
CA THR A 25 15.80 -2.09 5.32
C THR A 25 16.42 -1.19 4.24
N GLY A 26 17.44 -0.43 4.61
CA GLY A 26 18.32 0.26 3.67
C GLY A 26 17.72 1.54 3.05
N ASN A 27 17.90 1.70 1.74
CA ASN A 27 17.54 2.90 0.99
C ASN A 27 16.03 2.94 0.71
N VAL A 28 15.26 3.31 1.74
CA VAL A 28 13.80 3.42 1.68
C VAL A 28 13.37 4.81 2.15
N ILE A 29 12.56 5.49 1.35
CA ILE A 29 11.99 6.80 1.65
C ILE A 29 10.47 6.66 1.72
N ILE A 30 9.88 7.11 2.82
CA ILE A 30 8.45 7.01 3.11
C ILE A 30 7.89 8.41 3.38
N GLY A 31 6.97 8.84 2.52
CA GLY A 31 6.29 10.14 2.54
C GLY A 31 5.24 10.29 3.65
N LYS A 32 4.49 11.38 3.60
CA LYS A 32 3.48 11.74 4.62
C LYS A 32 2.30 10.80 4.61
N ASP A 33 1.75 10.53 5.78
CA ASP A 33 0.47 9.82 5.96
C ASP A 33 0.45 8.44 5.27
N VAL A 34 1.63 7.83 5.12
CA VAL A 34 1.79 6.48 4.58
C VAL A 34 1.53 5.45 5.67
N TYR A 35 0.77 4.40 5.34
CA TYR A 35 0.59 3.23 6.19
C TYR A 35 1.41 2.04 5.68
N ILE A 36 2.25 1.46 6.53
CA ILE A 36 2.95 0.18 6.29
C ILE A 36 2.45 -0.86 7.32
N GLY A 37 1.74 -1.89 6.83
CA GLY A 37 1.09 -2.90 7.66
C GLY A 37 2.01 -3.99 8.22
N PRO A 38 1.54 -4.79 9.20
CA PRO A 38 2.30 -5.90 9.77
C PRO A 38 2.75 -6.92 8.71
N GLY A 39 3.95 -7.46 8.88
CA GLY A 39 4.51 -8.47 7.98
C GLY A 39 4.97 -7.93 6.63
N ALA A 40 4.74 -6.65 6.30
CA ALA A 40 5.27 -6.06 5.09
C ALA A 40 6.82 -6.03 5.13
N ALA A 41 7.46 -6.39 4.01
CA ALA A 41 8.91 -6.42 3.86
C ALA A 41 9.34 -5.48 2.73
N LEU A 42 10.00 -4.37 3.09
CA LEU A 42 10.52 -3.37 2.18
C LEU A 42 12.05 -3.41 2.25
N ARG A 43 12.70 -3.82 1.17
CA ARG A 43 14.16 -4.04 1.16
C ARG A 43 14.82 -3.18 0.09
N GLY A 44 15.34 -2.01 0.46
CA GLY A 44 16.14 -1.15 -0.41
C GLY A 44 17.64 -1.45 -0.28
N ASP A 45 18.06 -2.67 -0.59
CA ASP A 45 19.46 -3.11 -0.41
C ASP A 45 20.28 -3.10 -1.70
N TRP A 46 19.67 -3.50 -2.83
CA TRP A 46 20.26 -3.48 -4.17
C TRP A 46 19.90 -2.21 -4.95
N GLY A 47 18.83 -1.55 -4.54
CA GLY A 47 18.27 -0.36 -5.17
C GLY A 47 17.60 0.54 -4.14
N GLY A 48 16.68 1.38 -4.61
CA GLY A 48 15.92 2.29 -3.75
C GLY A 48 14.43 1.96 -3.75
N ILE A 49 13.74 2.33 -2.67
CA ILE A 49 12.27 2.37 -2.62
C ILE A 49 11.87 3.80 -2.27
N VAL A 50 11.03 4.41 -3.10
CA VAL A 50 10.41 5.70 -2.81
C VAL A 50 8.90 5.50 -2.75
N ILE A 51 8.32 5.85 -1.61
CA ILE A 51 6.89 5.82 -1.38
C ILE A 51 6.44 7.25 -1.12
N GLU A 52 5.71 7.82 -2.07
CA GLU A 52 5.17 9.17 -1.97
C GLU A 52 3.99 9.26 -0.99
N ASP A 53 3.52 10.48 -0.77
CA ASP A 53 2.52 10.81 0.25
C ASP A 53 1.20 10.05 0.04
N GLY A 54 0.58 9.69 1.16
CA GLY A 54 -0.75 9.09 1.23
C GLY A 54 -0.87 7.68 0.64
N CYS A 55 0.26 7.02 0.34
CA CYS A 55 0.28 5.62 -0.09
C CYS A 55 -0.06 4.66 1.05
N ASN A 56 -0.41 3.42 0.72
CA ASN A 56 -0.44 2.33 1.68
C ASN A 56 0.19 1.06 1.13
N VAL A 57 0.97 0.41 1.98
CA VAL A 57 1.55 -0.92 1.77
C VAL A 57 1.00 -1.83 2.84
N GLN A 58 0.00 -2.62 2.47
CA GLN A 58 -0.79 -3.40 3.42
C GLN A 58 -0.02 -4.62 3.93
N GLU A 59 -0.71 -5.39 4.76
CA GLU A 59 -0.20 -6.57 5.44
C GLU A 59 0.49 -7.53 4.48
N ASN A 60 1.64 -8.06 4.90
CA ASN A 60 2.42 -9.07 4.19
C ASN A 60 2.83 -8.72 2.75
N CYS A 61 2.80 -7.45 2.34
CA CYS A 61 3.34 -7.05 1.04
C CYS A 61 4.86 -7.23 1.00
N THR A 62 5.41 -7.53 -0.17
CA THR A 62 6.87 -7.58 -0.39
C THR A 62 7.27 -6.58 -1.46
N ILE A 63 8.22 -5.71 -1.15
CA ILE A 63 8.77 -4.73 -2.11
C ILE A 63 10.27 -4.93 -2.22
N HIS A 64 10.72 -5.28 -3.43
CA HIS A 64 12.12 -5.50 -3.77
C HIS A 64 12.40 -5.11 -5.23
N MET A 65 13.64 -5.25 -5.71
CA MET A 65 14.05 -4.87 -7.06
C MET A 65 15.39 -5.49 -7.45
N PHE A 66 15.67 -5.52 -8.75
CA PHE A 66 17.04 -5.75 -9.25
C PHE A 66 18.02 -4.61 -8.91
N PRO A 67 19.34 -4.88 -8.92
CA PRO A 67 20.35 -3.86 -8.65
C PRO A 67 20.24 -2.60 -9.50
N GLY A 68 20.36 -1.44 -8.85
CA GLY A 68 20.33 -0.13 -9.49
C GLY A 68 18.94 0.39 -9.86
N VAL A 69 17.88 -0.39 -9.66
CA VAL A 69 16.49 0.03 -9.92
C VAL A 69 15.92 0.75 -8.69
N THR A 70 15.04 1.71 -8.92
CA THR A 70 14.21 2.31 -7.87
C THR A 70 12.76 1.89 -8.07
N VAL A 71 12.14 1.31 -7.04
CA VAL A 71 10.68 1.18 -6.98
C VAL A 71 10.12 2.54 -6.60
N LEU A 72 9.20 3.05 -7.41
CA LEU A 72 8.48 4.29 -7.12
C LEU A 72 6.99 4.01 -6.96
N LEU A 73 6.46 4.23 -5.77
CA LEU A 73 5.03 4.31 -5.53
C LEU A 73 4.65 5.78 -5.49
N LYS A 74 3.88 6.23 -6.48
CA LYS A 74 3.43 7.62 -6.53
C LYS A 74 2.25 7.88 -5.60
N GLU A 75 2.00 9.17 -5.35
CA GLU A 75 0.98 9.67 -4.43
C GLU A 75 -0.33 8.86 -4.45
N SER A 76 -0.81 8.47 -3.27
CA SER A 76 -2.04 7.68 -3.08
C SER A 76 -2.06 6.29 -3.74
N ALA A 77 -0.91 5.72 -4.11
CA ALA A 77 -0.82 4.33 -4.52
C ALA A 77 -1.25 3.38 -3.37
N HIS A 78 -2.03 2.37 -3.72
CA HIS A 78 -2.68 1.47 -2.78
C HIS A 78 -2.23 0.04 -3.08
N ILE A 79 -1.33 -0.49 -2.26
CA ILE A 79 -0.74 -1.82 -2.43
C ILE A 79 -1.47 -2.78 -1.49
N GLY A 80 -2.39 -3.55 -2.08
CA GLY A 80 -3.29 -4.44 -1.38
C GLY A 80 -2.58 -5.61 -0.68
N HIS A 81 -3.21 -6.15 0.36
CA HIS A 81 -2.66 -7.23 1.19
C HIS A 81 -1.93 -8.33 0.40
N GLY A 82 -0.71 -8.67 0.82
CA GLY A 82 0.07 -9.76 0.24
C GLY A 82 0.59 -9.51 -1.19
N ALA A 83 0.43 -8.31 -1.75
CA ALA A 83 0.96 -8.02 -3.07
C ALA A 83 2.50 -8.00 -3.09
N ILE A 84 3.07 -8.35 -4.24
CA ILE A 84 4.51 -8.34 -4.49
C ILE A 84 4.81 -7.28 -5.55
N ILE A 85 5.66 -6.32 -5.22
CA ILE A 85 6.19 -5.33 -6.15
C ILE A 85 7.70 -5.58 -6.28
N HIS A 86 8.13 -6.05 -7.44
CA HIS A 86 9.53 -6.34 -7.71
C HIS A 86 10.03 -5.39 -8.81
N GLY A 87 10.37 -4.14 -8.46
CA GLY A 87 10.72 -3.09 -9.42
C GLY A 87 9.53 -2.31 -9.99
N GLY A 88 9.83 -1.27 -10.78
CA GLY A 88 8.84 -0.51 -11.57
C GLY A 88 8.30 0.77 -10.92
N VAL A 89 7.42 1.44 -11.66
CA VAL A 89 6.72 2.67 -11.27
C VAL A 89 5.23 2.40 -11.18
N ILE A 90 4.68 2.60 -9.98
CA ILE A 90 3.24 2.54 -9.72
C ILE A 90 2.69 3.97 -9.73
N GLY A 91 1.80 4.25 -10.68
CA GLY A 91 1.21 5.58 -10.90
C GLY A 91 0.40 6.12 -9.73
N ARG A 92 0.05 7.40 -9.83
CA ARG A 92 -0.75 8.09 -8.81
C ARG A 92 -2.11 7.44 -8.67
N ASN A 93 -2.56 7.29 -7.44
CA ASN A 93 -3.87 6.74 -7.12
C ASN A 93 -4.14 5.34 -7.70
N VAL A 94 -3.11 4.58 -8.09
CA VAL A 94 -3.26 3.19 -8.54
C VAL A 94 -3.70 2.29 -7.38
N MET A 95 -4.50 1.28 -7.69
CA MET A 95 -4.77 0.16 -6.78
C MET A 95 -4.14 -1.12 -7.31
N VAL A 96 -3.18 -1.67 -6.58
CA VAL A 96 -2.68 -3.02 -6.79
C VAL A 96 -3.48 -3.96 -5.90
N GLY A 97 -4.29 -4.82 -6.49
CA GLY A 97 -5.15 -5.75 -5.77
C GLY A 97 -4.36 -6.75 -4.92
N MET A 98 -5.01 -7.25 -3.87
CA MET A 98 -4.40 -8.22 -2.95
C MET A 98 -3.79 -9.43 -3.68
N ASN A 99 -2.62 -9.87 -3.22
CA ASN A 99 -1.84 -10.97 -3.77
C ASN A 99 -1.50 -10.84 -5.28
N ALA A 100 -1.58 -9.65 -5.87
CA ALA A 100 -1.06 -9.42 -7.21
C ALA A 100 0.47 -9.37 -7.19
N VAL A 101 1.09 -9.73 -8.32
CA VAL A 101 2.53 -9.68 -8.52
C VAL A 101 2.84 -8.72 -9.66
N VAL A 102 3.65 -7.71 -9.39
CA VAL A 102 4.14 -6.74 -10.37
C VAL A 102 5.65 -6.95 -10.53
N MET A 103 6.08 -7.31 -11.73
CA MET A 103 7.48 -7.58 -12.05
C MET A 103 8.25 -6.31 -12.43
N ASP A 104 9.54 -6.49 -12.70
CA ASP A 104 10.50 -5.41 -12.95
C ASP A 104 10.17 -4.59 -14.19
N GLU A 105 10.67 -3.34 -14.23
CA GLU A 105 10.54 -2.43 -15.37
C GLU A 105 9.08 -2.13 -15.79
N VAL A 106 8.11 -2.47 -14.95
CA VAL A 106 6.72 -2.14 -15.19
C VAL A 106 6.48 -0.66 -14.97
N GLU A 107 5.73 -0.05 -15.87
CA GLU A 107 5.19 1.31 -15.74
C GLU A 107 3.66 1.23 -15.70
N ILE A 108 3.06 1.45 -14.53
CA ILE A 108 1.60 1.53 -14.38
C ILE A 108 1.17 2.99 -14.39
N GLY A 109 0.35 3.37 -15.35
CA GLY A 109 -0.21 4.72 -15.45
C GLY A 109 -1.13 5.06 -14.28
N ASP A 110 -1.37 6.35 -14.10
CA ASP A 110 -2.19 6.86 -12.99
C ASP A 110 -3.61 6.26 -13.03
N GLU A 111 -4.22 6.10 -11.86
CA GLU A 111 -5.62 5.66 -11.67
C GLU A 111 -5.95 4.26 -12.22
N CYS A 112 -4.93 3.42 -12.48
CA CYS A 112 -5.16 2.02 -12.82
C CYS A 112 -5.68 1.21 -11.64
N ILE A 113 -6.41 0.13 -11.96
CA ILE A 113 -6.78 -0.90 -11.01
C ILE A 113 -6.23 -2.23 -11.51
N ILE A 114 -5.32 -2.81 -10.75
CA ILE A 114 -4.85 -4.18 -10.95
C ILE A 114 -5.69 -5.09 -10.05
N GLY A 115 -6.39 -6.05 -10.64
CA GLY A 115 -7.23 -6.98 -9.91
C GLY A 115 -6.42 -7.88 -8.97
N ALA A 116 -7.06 -8.37 -7.92
CA ALA A 116 -6.47 -9.36 -7.04
C ALA A 116 -5.93 -10.58 -7.81
N LEU A 117 -4.85 -11.19 -7.31
CA LEU A 117 -4.21 -12.38 -7.88
C LEU A 117 -3.69 -12.20 -9.32
N SER A 118 -3.56 -10.95 -9.81
CA SER A 118 -3.07 -10.70 -11.17
C SER A 118 -1.54 -10.76 -11.23
N PHE A 119 -1.01 -11.19 -12.38
CA PHE A 119 0.43 -11.19 -12.64
C PHE A 119 0.76 -10.21 -13.77
N ILE A 120 1.52 -9.16 -13.46
CA ILE A 120 1.96 -8.16 -14.45
C ILE A 120 3.38 -8.49 -14.89
N ASN A 121 3.55 -8.82 -16.17
CA ASN A 121 4.83 -9.20 -16.76
C ASN A 121 5.85 -8.07 -16.69
N ALA A 122 7.14 -8.42 -16.62
CA ALA A 122 8.22 -7.44 -16.64
C ALA A 122 8.18 -6.57 -17.91
N GLY A 123 8.55 -5.30 -17.79
CA GLY A 123 8.56 -4.34 -18.89
C GLY A 123 7.17 -3.90 -19.39
N SER A 124 6.08 -4.33 -18.74
CA SER A 124 4.72 -3.94 -19.14
C SER A 124 4.49 -2.45 -18.96
N LYS A 125 3.93 -1.79 -19.97
CA LYS A 125 3.47 -0.40 -19.90
C LYS A 125 1.95 -0.36 -19.93
N ILE A 126 1.35 -0.08 -18.78
CA ILE A 126 -0.10 -0.08 -18.61
C ILE A 126 -0.58 1.38 -18.72
N PRO A 127 -1.43 1.72 -19.70
CA PRO A 127 -1.96 3.09 -19.83
C PRO A 127 -2.75 3.51 -18.60
N PRO A 128 -2.81 4.83 -18.28
CA PRO A 128 -3.65 5.34 -17.20
C PRO A 128 -5.10 4.85 -17.29
N ARG A 129 -5.76 4.75 -16.13
CA ARG A 129 -7.16 4.29 -16.01
C ARG A 129 -7.43 2.92 -16.63
N SER A 130 -6.45 2.01 -16.64
CA SER A 130 -6.68 0.63 -17.08
C SER A 130 -7.15 -0.26 -15.93
N LEU A 131 -8.18 -1.07 -16.17
CA LEU A 131 -8.52 -2.22 -15.31
C LEU A 131 -7.85 -3.47 -15.87
N VAL A 132 -6.93 -4.05 -15.10
CA VAL A 132 -6.11 -5.20 -15.49
C VAL A 132 -6.40 -6.38 -14.59
N VAL A 133 -6.65 -7.56 -15.17
CA VAL A 133 -6.91 -8.78 -14.39
C VAL A 133 -6.22 -10.01 -15.00
N GLY A 134 -5.95 -11.00 -14.17
CA GLY A 134 -5.55 -12.35 -14.60
C GLY A 134 -4.04 -12.61 -14.54
N ASN A 135 -3.66 -13.83 -14.93
CA ASN A 135 -2.28 -14.29 -15.00
C ASN A 135 -2.07 -15.05 -16.34
N PRO A 136 -1.39 -14.45 -17.34
CA PRO A 136 -0.84 -13.09 -17.33
C PRO A 136 -1.95 -12.02 -17.35
N GLY A 137 -1.68 -10.87 -16.75
CA GLY A 137 -2.59 -9.75 -16.62
C GLY A 137 -2.94 -9.15 -17.98
N LYS A 138 -4.23 -8.88 -18.21
CA LYS A 138 -4.74 -8.24 -19.42
C LYS A 138 -5.63 -7.07 -19.07
N ILE A 139 -5.51 -5.99 -19.84
CA ILE A 139 -6.46 -4.86 -19.79
C ILE A 139 -7.80 -5.38 -20.28
N ILE A 140 -8.84 -5.30 -19.44
CA ILE A 140 -10.19 -5.78 -19.78
C ILE A 140 -11.17 -4.64 -20.05
N LYS A 141 -10.91 -3.46 -19.49
CA LYS A 141 -11.67 -2.22 -19.74
C LYS A 141 -10.95 -1.02 -19.11
N GLU A 142 -11.48 0.16 -19.36
CA GLU A 142 -11.11 1.37 -18.65
C GLU A 142 -11.77 1.43 -17.26
N VAL A 143 -11.10 2.05 -16.31
CA VAL A 143 -11.60 2.40 -14.98
C VAL A 143 -12.56 3.58 -15.12
N SER A 144 -13.81 3.41 -14.68
CA SER A 144 -14.79 4.50 -14.69
C SER A 144 -14.54 5.53 -13.58
N ASP A 145 -15.12 6.72 -13.71
CA ASP A 145 -15.05 7.76 -12.68
C ASP A 145 -15.62 7.27 -11.33
N GLU A 146 -16.69 6.48 -11.38
CA GLU A 146 -17.28 5.86 -10.19
C GLU A 146 -16.31 4.89 -9.50
N MET A 147 -15.61 4.04 -10.28
CA MET A 147 -14.65 3.08 -9.74
C MET A 147 -13.47 3.80 -9.07
N ILE A 148 -12.91 4.82 -9.72
CA ILE A 148 -11.77 5.54 -9.15
C ILE A 148 -12.19 6.40 -7.95
N ALA A 149 -13.37 7.02 -7.97
CA ALA A 149 -13.91 7.76 -6.82
C ALA A 149 -14.12 6.84 -5.61
N TRP A 150 -14.70 5.64 -5.82
CA TRP A 150 -14.86 4.64 -4.77
C TRP A 150 -13.50 4.18 -4.20
N LYS A 151 -12.53 3.87 -5.06
CA LYS A 151 -11.17 3.49 -4.64
C LYS A 151 -10.48 4.61 -3.84
N THR A 152 -10.68 5.86 -4.27
CA THR A 152 -10.08 7.04 -3.62
C THR A 152 -10.63 7.21 -2.22
N LYS A 153 -11.96 7.05 -2.04
CA LYS A 153 -12.60 7.02 -0.71
C LYS A 153 -12.04 5.92 0.18
N GLY A 154 -11.83 4.71 -0.38
CA GLY A 154 -11.16 3.62 0.35
C GLY A 154 -9.71 3.95 0.74
N THR A 155 -8.98 4.67 -0.11
CA THR A 155 -7.59 5.08 0.16
C THR A 155 -7.52 6.15 1.26
N LYS A 156 -8.50 7.06 1.33
CA LYS A 156 -8.59 8.05 2.42
C LYS A 156 -8.65 7.41 3.81
N LEU A 157 -9.29 6.24 3.95
CA LEU A 157 -9.25 5.50 5.22
C LEU A 157 -7.83 5.14 5.63
N TYR A 158 -7.02 4.66 4.68
CA TYR A 158 -5.61 4.33 4.94
C TYR A 158 -4.73 5.55 5.17
N GLN A 159 -5.12 6.74 4.69
CA GLN A 159 -4.41 7.99 4.98
C GLN A 159 -4.72 8.51 6.39
N MET A 160 -5.90 8.17 6.94
CA MET A 160 -6.27 8.46 8.33
C MET A 160 -5.69 7.44 9.32
N LEU A 161 -5.51 6.18 8.87
CA LEU A 161 -5.09 5.07 9.71
C LEU A 161 -3.77 5.29 10.47
N PRO A 162 -2.72 5.96 9.92
CA PRO A 162 -1.51 6.27 10.68
C PRO A 162 -1.78 7.00 11.99
N LYS A 163 -2.66 8.01 11.96
CA LYS A 163 -3.06 8.77 13.14
C LYS A 163 -3.77 7.87 14.15
N ASP A 164 -4.75 7.09 13.69
CA ASP A 164 -5.50 6.17 14.55
C ASP A 164 -4.56 5.12 15.19
N CYS A 165 -3.57 4.62 14.44
CA CYS A 165 -2.57 3.71 14.98
C CYS A 165 -1.72 4.38 16.07
N TYR A 166 -1.24 5.60 15.87
CA TYR A 166 -0.49 6.32 16.90
C TYR A 166 -1.32 6.61 18.16
N GLU A 167 -2.62 6.93 17.99
CA GLU A 167 -3.49 7.30 19.11
C GLU A 167 -4.05 6.09 19.87
N THR A 168 -4.29 4.96 19.19
CA THR A 168 -5.11 3.87 19.73
C THR A 168 -4.45 2.50 19.73
N LEU A 169 -3.49 2.22 18.83
CA LEU A 169 -2.87 0.90 18.72
C LEU A 169 -1.83 0.71 19.83
N ARG A 170 -2.04 -0.31 20.66
CA ARG A 170 -1.11 -0.70 21.73
C ARG A 170 -1.03 -2.21 21.86
N ALA A 171 0.16 -2.70 22.22
CA ALA A 171 0.32 -4.11 22.59
C ALA A 171 -0.46 -4.39 23.89
N VAL A 172 -1.23 -5.46 23.90
CA VAL A 172 -2.01 -5.92 25.05
C VAL A 172 -1.92 -7.44 25.17
N GLU A 173 -2.10 -7.96 26.37
CA GLU A 173 -2.39 -9.37 26.56
C GLU A 173 -3.84 -9.67 26.11
N PRO A 174 -4.10 -10.85 25.54
CA PRO A 174 -5.45 -11.20 25.10
C PRO A 174 -6.38 -11.36 26.30
N LEU A 175 -7.60 -10.81 26.19
CA LEU A 175 -8.68 -11.10 27.13
C LEU A 175 -9.00 -12.60 27.09
N ARG A 176 -9.24 -13.20 28.27
CA ARG A 176 -9.58 -14.63 28.38
C ARG A 176 -11.08 -14.87 28.45
N GLU A 177 -11.86 -13.82 28.67
CA GLU A 177 -13.32 -13.84 28.75
C GLU A 177 -13.88 -12.60 28.04
N MET A 178 -15.14 -12.68 27.59
CA MET A 178 -15.82 -11.57 26.93
C MET A 178 -16.28 -10.54 27.97
N PRO A 179 -15.85 -9.27 27.90
CA PRO A 179 -16.30 -8.26 28.83
C PRO A 179 -17.76 -7.86 28.56
N ALA A 180 -18.52 -7.59 29.61
CA ALA A 180 -19.92 -7.17 29.52
C ALA A 180 -20.10 -5.80 28.84
N ASP A 181 -19.07 -4.96 28.87
CA ASP A 181 -19.02 -3.60 28.36
C ASP A 181 -18.18 -3.45 27.07
N ARG A 182 -18.06 -4.52 26.27
CA ARG A 182 -17.34 -4.47 25.00
C ARG A 182 -17.92 -3.38 24.08
N PRO A 183 -17.10 -2.44 23.56
CA PRO A 183 -17.59 -1.41 22.65
C PRO A 183 -18.27 -2.00 21.40
N ALA A 184 -19.38 -1.41 20.97
CA ALA A 184 -20.08 -1.80 19.76
C ALA A 184 -19.31 -1.37 18.50
N GLN A 185 -19.26 -2.25 17.49
CA GLN A 185 -18.59 -2.00 16.22
C GLN A 185 -19.27 -0.91 15.36
N GLU A 186 -20.51 -0.52 15.69
CA GLU A 186 -21.32 0.45 14.95
C GLU A 186 -20.62 1.81 14.78
N SER A 187 -19.86 2.25 15.79
CA SER A 187 -19.07 3.50 15.73
C SER A 187 -18.00 3.53 14.64
N LEU A 188 -17.47 2.37 14.24
CA LEU A 188 -16.48 2.27 13.16
C LEU A 188 -17.14 2.35 11.78
N TYR A 189 -18.35 1.82 11.63
CA TYR A 189 -19.13 1.89 10.39
C TYR A 189 -19.60 3.32 10.08
N ASP A 190 -19.85 4.13 11.10
CA ASP A 190 -20.20 5.54 10.93
C ASP A 190 -19.12 6.33 10.18
N THR A 191 -17.84 6.05 10.46
CA THR A 191 -16.71 6.68 9.77
C THR A 191 -16.70 6.33 8.29
N TRP A 192 -16.92 5.06 7.95
CA TRP A 192 -17.04 4.63 6.55
C TRP A 192 -18.25 5.27 5.85
N ASN A 193 -19.42 5.28 6.51
CA ASN A 193 -20.63 5.87 5.94
C ASN A 193 -20.48 7.37 5.70
N LYS A 194 -19.83 8.11 6.61
CA LYS A 194 -19.51 9.53 6.41
C LYS A 194 -18.63 9.74 5.17
N ILE A 195 -17.52 9.01 5.06
CA ILE A 195 -16.61 9.11 3.90
C ILE A 195 -17.29 8.70 2.59
N LYS A 196 -18.19 7.70 2.65
CA LYS A 196 -18.99 7.28 1.50
C LYS A 196 -19.95 8.39 1.05
N ASN A 197 -20.54 9.12 1.99
CA ASN A 197 -21.58 10.12 1.73
C ASN A 197 -21.05 11.54 1.50
N GLU A 198 -19.80 11.84 1.87
CA GLU A 198 -19.11 13.07 1.48
C GLU A 198 -18.75 12.98 -0.03
N GLY A 199 -19.44 13.78 -0.83
CA GLY A 199 -19.30 13.91 -2.28
C GLY A 199 -19.14 15.36 -2.66
#